data_AF-A0AAE1WQF6-F1
#
_entry.id   AF-A0AAE1WQF6-F1
#
_cell.length_a   1.000
_cell.length_b   1.000
_cell.length_c   1.000
_cell.angle_alpha   90.00
_cell.angle_beta   90.00
_cell.angle_gamma   90.00
#
_symmetry.space_group_name_H-M   'P 1'
#
loop_
_entity.id
_entity.type
_entity.pdbx_description
1 polymer ?
#
loop_
_entity_poly.entity_id
_entity_poly.type
_entity_poly.pdbx_seq_one_letter_code
_entity_poly.pdbx_strand_id
1 'polypeptide(L)'
;MEQDPLPRWKEVEHQEVKKEMVELRHQVTKETMPAERGIPISEHIMTEELPAHFRAPSHLSAYDEFSSLFQIQFASNKKYHKSVINLFWIKQEDDETLRAYVQCFNTIILEVPIAHQEVLVSVFTYELHEGPLFESLAKKPVVDYLDVLAQTEKYMNLEKAWQVRWSRRDKQRENELFSSNWNSREPRGYFN
;
A
#
# COMPACT_ATOMS: atom_id res chain seq x y z
N MET A 1 -9.15 35.65 0.24
CA MET A 1 -8.76 35.30 -1.13
C MET A 1 -9.59 34.09 -1.50
N GLU A 2 -10.62 34.33 -2.28
CA GLU A 2 -11.59 33.34 -2.76
C GLU A 2 -10.90 32.58 -3.89
N GLN A 3 -10.71 31.27 -3.74
CA GLN A 3 -10.11 30.43 -4.78
C GLN A 3 -11.14 30.19 -5.86
N ASP A 4 -10.82 30.53 -7.11
CA ASP A 4 -11.63 30.12 -8.25
C ASP A 4 -11.67 28.59 -8.33
N PRO A 5 -12.87 27.98 -8.49
CA PRO A 5 -13.00 26.54 -8.65
C PRO A 5 -12.25 26.08 -9.90
N LEU A 6 -11.69 24.86 -9.83
CA LEU A 6 -10.99 24.25 -10.96
C LEU A 6 -11.88 24.29 -12.21
N PRO A 7 -11.32 24.57 -13.40
CA PRO A 7 -12.09 24.60 -14.64
C PRO A 7 -12.81 23.27 -14.84
N ARG A 8 -14.13 23.33 -15.06
CA ARG A 8 -15.03 22.17 -15.16
C ARG A 8 -14.50 21.03 -16.04
N TRP A 9 -13.74 21.35 -17.10
CA TRP A 9 -13.15 20.36 -18.00
C TRP A 9 -12.04 19.50 -17.38
N LYS A 10 -11.23 20.04 -16.46
CA LYS A 10 -10.23 19.26 -15.69
C LYS A 10 -10.89 18.27 -14.74
N GLU A 11 -12.02 18.66 -14.19
CA GLU A 11 -12.81 17.81 -13.29
C GLU A 11 -13.52 16.69 -14.07
N VAL A 12 -13.99 16.99 -15.28
CA VAL A 12 -14.53 15.98 -16.21
C VAL A 12 -13.45 14.98 -16.62
N GLU A 13 -12.27 15.43 -17.06
CA GLU A 13 -11.15 14.52 -17.41
C GLU A 13 -10.75 13.63 -16.21
N HIS A 14 -10.67 14.19 -15.01
CA HIS A 14 -10.36 13.43 -13.81
C HIS A 14 -11.46 12.40 -13.46
N GLN A 15 -12.73 12.73 -13.66
CA GLN A 15 -13.85 11.80 -13.44
C GLN A 15 -13.92 10.71 -14.53
N GLU A 16 -13.56 11.04 -15.77
CA GLU A 16 -13.46 10.10 -16.88
C GLU A 16 -12.35 9.08 -16.63
N VAL A 17 -11.16 9.55 -16.26
CA VAL A 17 -10.03 8.69 -15.87
C VAL A 17 -10.39 7.85 -14.65
N LYS A 18 -11.10 8.40 -13.65
CA LYS A 18 -11.62 7.62 -12.52
C LYS A 18 -12.54 6.49 -12.96
N LYS A 19 -13.46 6.75 -13.87
CA LYS A 19 -14.37 5.71 -14.41
C LYS A 19 -13.58 4.65 -15.19
N GLU A 20 -12.66 5.06 -16.04
CA GLU A 20 -11.83 4.16 -16.84
C GLU A 20 -10.94 3.27 -15.95
N MET A 21 -10.34 3.83 -14.90
CA MET A 21 -9.51 3.09 -13.94
C MET A 21 -10.33 2.13 -13.06
N VAL A 22 -11.59 2.44 -12.79
CA VAL A 22 -12.52 1.51 -12.12
C VAL A 22 -12.97 0.40 -13.07
N GLU A 23 -13.22 0.71 -14.34
CA GLU A 23 -13.58 -0.27 -15.36
C GLU A 23 -12.42 -1.24 -15.62
N LEU A 24 -11.21 -0.72 -15.76
CA LEU A 24 -9.99 -1.53 -15.91
C LEU A 24 -9.75 -2.41 -14.67
N ARG A 25 -10.05 -1.93 -13.46
CA ARG A 25 -10.05 -2.79 -12.26
C ARG A 25 -11.04 -3.93 -12.35
N HIS A 26 -12.27 -3.67 -12.81
CA HIS A 26 -13.27 -4.73 -12.96
C HIS A 26 -12.85 -5.75 -14.02
N GLN A 27 -12.26 -5.30 -15.14
CA GLN A 27 -11.72 -6.20 -16.16
C GLN A 27 -10.56 -7.03 -15.62
N VAL A 28 -9.59 -6.40 -14.96
CA VAL A 28 -8.46 -7.10 -14.35
C VAL A 28 -8.95 -8.07 -13.27
N THR A 29 -9.95 -7.73 -12.45
CA THR A 29 -10.48 -8.67 -11.43
C THR A 29 -11.20 -9.86 -12.06
N LYS A 30 -11.82 -9.66 -13.23
CA LYS A 30 -12.50 -10.69 -13.98
C LYS A 30 -11.53 -11.61 -14.74
N GLU A 31 -10.37 -11.08 -15.12
CA GLU A 31 -9.29 -11.81 -15.82
C GLU A 31 -8.25 -12.40 -14.85
N THR A 32 -8.07 -11.79 -13.68
CA THR A 32 -7.25 -12.33 -12.59
C THR A 32 -8.04 -13.46 -11.98
N MET A 33 -7.62 -14.70 -12.26
CA MET A 33 -8.12 -15.88 -11.57
C MET A 33 -8.13 -15.59 -10.05
N PRO A 34 -9.23 -15.89 -9.33
CA PRO A 34 -9.22 -15.74 -7.89
C PRO A 34 -7.99 -16.49 -7.35
N ALA A 35 -7.32 -15.93 -6.34
CA ALA A 35 -6.35 -16.70 -5.58
C ALA A 35 -7.13 -17.81 -4.88
N GLU A 36 -7.39 -18.90 -5.60
CA GLU A 36 -8.13 -20.03 -5.13
C GLU A 36 -7.26 -20.67 -4.04
N ARG A 37 -7.58 -20.30 -2.80
CA ARG A 37 -7.16 -21.05 -1.63
C ARG A 37 -7.72 -22.46 -1.78
N GLY A 38 -6.89 -23.35 -2.33
CA GLY A 38 -7.16 -24.77 -2.38
C GLY A 38 -7.54 -25.36 -3.73
N ILE A 39 -7.15 -24.78 -4.89
CA ILE A 39 -7.15 -25.64 -6.10
C ILE A 39 -6.12 -26.74 -5.87
N PRO A 40 -6.49 -28.02 -5.93
CA PRO A 40 -5.51 -29.02 -6.29
C PRO A 40 -4.86 -28.56 -7.61
N ILE A 41 -3.55 -28.78 -7.73
CA ILE A 41 -2.78 -28.52 -8.96
C ILE A 41 -3.66 -28.82 -10.17
N SER A 42 -3.99 -27.80 -10.98
CA SER A 42 -5.00 -27.92 -12.04
C SER A 42 -4.71 -29.14 -12.92
N GLU A 43 -5.76 -29.83 -13.38
CA GLU A 43 -5.64 -31.03 -14.25
C GLU A 43 -4.77 -30.77 -15.50
N HIS A 44 -4.76 -29.52 -15.97
CA HIS A 44 -3.85 -29.01 -17.00
C HIS A 44 -2.36 -29.18 -16.63
N ILE A 45 -1.94 -28.91 -15.40
CA ILE A 45 -0.54 -29.08 -14.95
C ILE A 45 -0.20 -30.56 -14.81
N MET A 46 -1.18 -31.42 -14.51
CA MET A 46 -1.00 -32.87 -14.51
C MET A 46 -0.90 -33.45 -15.94
N THR A 47 -1.30 -32.68 -16.95
CA THR A 47 -1.28 -33.06 -18.37
C THR A 47 -0.25 -32.29 -19.19
N GLU A 48 0.45 -31.31 -18.60
CA GLU A 48 1.63 -30.69 -19.20
C GLU A 48 2.78 -31.70 -19.26
N GLU A 49 3.32 -31.88 -20.47
CA GLU A 49 4.55 -32.63 -20.62
C GLU A 49 5.67 -31.90 -19.87
N LEU A 50 6.39 -32.65 -19.02
CA LEU A 50 7.53 -32.12 -18.28
C LEU A 50 8.47 -31.39 -19.25
N PRO A 51 8.98 -30.19 -18.91
CA PRO A 51 9.85 -29.43 -19.80
C PRO A 51 11.00 -30.31 -20.30
N ALA A 52 11.37 -30.20 -21.58
CA ALA A 52 12.36 -31.08 -22.20
C ALA A 52 13.75 -31.10 -21.51
N HIS A 53 14.05 -30.09 -20.68
CA HIS A 53 15.27 -29.98 -19.89
C HIS A 53 15.14 -30.58 -18.47
N PHE A 54 13.94 -31.00 -18.07
CA PHE A 54 13.70 -31.67 -16.81
C PHE A 54 14.30 -33.07 -16.85
N ARG A 55 15.40 -33.25 -16.13
CA ARG A 55 16.08 -34.53 -16.00
C ARG A 55 15.65 -35.18 -14.69
N ALA A 56 14.64 -36.04 -14.74
CA ALA A 56 14.31 -36.88 -13.59
C ALA A 56 15.52 -37.76 -13.25
N PRO A 57 15.91 -37.89 -11.96
CA PRO A 57 16.96 -38.81 -11.55
C PRO A 57 16.59 -40.24 -11.99
N SER A 58 17.46 -40.90 -12.74
CA SER A 58 17.18 -42.21 -13.36
C SER A 58 17.05 -43.37 -12.37
N HIS A 59 17.30 -43.12 -11.07
CA HIS A 59 17.05 -44.05 -9.97
C HIS A 59 16.59 -43.27 -8.73
N LEU A 60 15.27 -43.16 -8.51
CA LEU A 60 14.71 -42.63 -7.27
C LEU A 60 14.81 -43.65 -6.14
N SER A 61 15.98 -43.76 -5.49
CA SER A 61 16.13 -44.60 -4.28
C SER A 61 15.73 -43.89 -2.98
N ALA A 62 15.39 -42.60 -3.01
CA ALA A 62 14.86 -41.91 -1.84
C ALA A 62 13.86 -40.85 -2.29
N TYR A 63 12.58 -41.06 -1.97
CA TYR A 63 11.54 -40.04 -2.09
C TYR A 63 11.98 -38.71 -1.47
N ASP A 64 12.75 -38.77 -0.38
CA ASP A 64 13.28 -37.60 0.33
C ASP A 64 14.26 -36.77 -0.52
N GLU A 65 15.07 -37.40 -1.37
CA GLU A 65 16.04 -36.73 -2.24
C GLU A 65 15.33 -36.02 -3.40
N PHE A 66 14.34 -36.68 -4.00
CA PHE A 66 13.47 -36.06 -5.00
C PHE A 66 12.64 -34.93 -4.41
N SER A 67 12.03 -35.12 -3.23
CA SER A 67 11.28 -34.09 -2.52
C SER A 67 12.16 -32.88 -2.23
N SER A 68 13.40 -33.09 -1.80
CA SER A 68 14.37 -32.02 -1.54
C SER A 68 14.73 -31.26 -2.83
N LEU A 69 15.03 -31.96 -3.92
CA LEU A 69 15.36 -31.34 -5.21
C LEU A 69 14.16 -30.60 -5.81
N PHE A 70 12.96 -31.17 -5.72
CA PHE A 70 11.72 -30.54 -6.12
C PHE A 70 11.45 -29.27 -5.30
N GLN A 71 11.63 -29.32 -3.98
CA GLN A 71 11.50 -28.15 -3.10
C GLN A 71 12.52 -27.07 -3.45
N ILE A 72 13.78 -27.42 -3.72
CA ILE A 72 14.82 -26.47 -4.14
C ILE A 72 14.45 -25.82 -5.47
N GLN A 73 14.03 -26.62 -6.46
CA GLN A 73 13.66 -26.12 -7.78
C GLN A 73 12.39 -25.26 -7.72
N PHE A 74 11.39 -25.66 -6.92
CA PHE A 74 10.15 -24.92 -6.74
C PHE A 74 10.34 -23.62 -5.95
N ALA A 75 11.14 -23.64 -4.89
CA ALA A 75 11.52 -22.45 -4.13
C ALA A 75 12.32 -21.47 -5.00
N SER A 76 13.19 -22.00 -5.88
CA SER A 76 13.93 -21.20 -6.86
C SER A 76 13.03 -20.63 -7.96
N ASN A 77 11.89 -21.26 -8.24
CA ASN A 77 10.93 -20.86 -9.29
C ASN A 77 9.76 -20.00 -8.77
N LYS A 78 9.78 -19.52 -7.51
CA LYS A 78 8.71 -18.67 -6.96
C LYS A 78 9.16 -17.26 -6.64
N LYS A 79 9.22 -16.43 -7.70
CA LYS A 79 8.70 -15.06 -7.64
C LYS A 79 7.91 -14.83 -8.92
N TYR A 80 6.59 -15.00 -8.84
CA TYR A 80 5.72 -14.37 -9.83
C TYR A 80 6.03 -12.87 -9.74
N HIS A 81 6.66 -12.32 -10.78
CA HIS A 81 6.90 -10.89 -10.85
C HIS A 81 5.55 -10.19 -10.73
N LYS A 82 5.44 -9.24 -9.81
CA LYS A 82 4.23 -8.43 -9.73
C LYS A 82 4.16 -7.61 -11.01
N SER A 83 2.96 -7.50 -11.57
CA SER A 83 2.70 -6.63 -12.70
C SER A 83 2.51 -5.20 -12.19
N VAL A 84 2.66 -4.21 -13.07
CA VAL A 84 2.28 -2.82 -12.82
C VAL A 84 0.83 -2.71 -12.34
N ILE A 85 -0.03 -3.62 -12.80
CA ILE A 85 -1.42 -3.77 -12.34
C ILE A 85 -1.51 -3.93 -10.81
N ASN A 86 -0.52 -4.58 -10.18
CA ASN A 86 -0.51 -4.77 -8.74
C ASN A 86 -0.41 -3.47 -7.93
N LEU A 87 0.11 -2.39 -8.52
CA LEU A 87 0.18 -1.09 -7.86
C LEU A 87 -1.21 -0.46 -7.66
N PHE A 88 -2.17 -0.76 -8.55
CA PHE A 88 -3.55 -0.27 -8.44
C PHE A 88 -4.35 -0.94 -7.32
N TRP A 89 -3.84 -2.03 -6.73
CA TRP A 89 -4.47 -2.66 -5.57
C TRP A 89 -4.03 -2.04 -4.24
N ILE A 90 -3.04 -1.15 -4.26
CA ILE A 90 -2.50 -0.49 -3.08
C ILE A 90 -3.21 0.84 -2.91
N LYS A 91 -4.41 0.81 -2.35
CA LYS A 91 -5.17 2.01 -1.98
C LYS A 91 -4.82 2.41 -0.55
N GLN A 92 -4.61 3.70 -0.32
CA GLN A 92 -4.53 4.22 1.04
C GLN A 92 -5.92 4.18 1.67
N GLU A 93 -6.04 3.48 2.80
CA GLU A 93 -7.28 3.44 3.58
C GLU A 93 -7.44 4.69 4.47
N ASP A 94 -8.69 5.01 4.86
CA ASP A 94 -9.03 6.25 5.59
C ASP A 94 -8.30 6.39 6.94
N ASP A 95 -8.00 5.26 7.59
CA ASP A 95 -7.27 5.17 8.86
C ASP A 95 -5.78 4.83 8.69
N GLU A 96 -5.32 4.64 7.46
CA GLU A 96 -3.93 4.32 7.16
C GLU A 96 -3.06 5.57 7.14
N THR A 97 -2.04 5.59 8.00
CA THR A 97 -1.03 6.66 7.99
C THR A 97 -0.31 6.73 6.65
N LEU A 98 0.08 7.93 6.22
CA LEU A 98 0.80 8.10 4.96
C LEU A 98 2.09 7.27 4.91
N ARG A 99 2.74 7.09 6.06
CA ARG A 99 3.95 6.26 6.19
C ARG A 99 3.67 4.79 5.89
N ALA A 100 2.57 4.23 6.39
CA ALA A 100 2.22 2.82 6.17
C ALA A 100 1.90 2.58 4.68
N TYR A 101 1.11 3.46 4.09
CA TYR A 101 0.79 3.44 2.66
C TYR A 101 2.06 3.42 1.79
N VAL A 102 2.98 4.37 2.03
CA VAL A 102 4.23 4.48 1.27
C VAL A 102 5.12 3.24 1.44
N GLN A 103 5.13 2.63 2.62
CA GLN A 103 5.88 1.38 2.86
C GLN A 103 5.31 0.22 2.03
N CYS A 104 3.98 0.07 2.00
CA CYS A 104 3.30 -0.91 1.17
C CYS A 104 3.60 -0.66 -0.32
N PHE A 105 3.43 0.58 -0.78
CA PHE A 105 3.66 0.98 -2.18
C PHE A 105 5.08 0.65 -2.63
N ASN A 106 6.09 1.05 -1.86
CA ASN A 106 7.50 0.79 -2.17
C ASN A 106 7.83 -0.70 -2.21
N THR A 107 7.23 -1.50 -1.32
CA THR A 107 7.44 -2.95 -1.31
C THR A 107 6.97 -3.59 -2.62
N ILE A 108 5.83 -3.14 -3.15
CA ILE A 108 5.31 -3.66 -4.42
C ILE A 108 6.11 -3.14 -5.60
N ILE A 109 6.49 -1.86 -5.65
CA ILE A 109 7.34 -1.32 -6.73
C ILE A 109 8.60 -2.16 -6.91
N LEU A 110 9.27 -2.53 -5.82
CA LEU A 110 10.50 -3.32 -5.87
C LEU A 110 10.32 -4.72 -6.46
N GLU A 111 9.09 -5.23 -6.50
CA GLU A 111 8.73 -6.53 -7.07
C GLU A 111 8.21 -6.44 -8.52
N VAL A 112 7.93 -5.23 -9.01
CA VAL A 112 7.47 -4.96 -10.38
C VAL A 112 8.66 -4.68 -11.30
N PRO A 113 8.85 -5.42 -12.40
CA PRO A 113 9.91 -5.13 -13.36
C PRO A 113 9.66 -3.79 -14.06
N ILE A 114 10.65 -2.88 -13.97
CA ILE A 114 10.75 -1.54 -14.61
C ILE A 114 9.37 -0.91 -14.94
N ALA A 115 8.80 -0.18 -13.99
CA ALA A 115 7.62 0.66 -14.23
C ALA A 115 8.04 2.04 -14.77
N HIS A 116 7.33 2.56 -15.78
CA HIS A 116 7.50 3.93 -16.22
C HIS A 116 7.10 4.92 -15.12
N GLN A 117 7.88 5.98 -14.98
CA GLN A 117 7.70 6.97 -13.93
C GLN A 117 6.32 7.64 -13.95
N GLU A 118 5.78 7.93 -15.13
CA GLU A 118 4.44 8.49 -15.32
C GLU A 118 3.35 7.59 -14.74
N VAL A 119 3.53 6.27 -14.86
CA VAL A 119 2.62 5.29 -14.29
C VAL A 119 2.74 5.30 -12.76
N LEU A 120 3.97 5.32 -12.22
CA LEU A 120 4.19 5.40 -10.77
C LEU A 120 3.54 6.65 -10.17
N VAL A 121 3.72 7.81 -10.80
CA VAL A 121 3.11 9.07 -10.37
C VAL A 121 1.58 8.99 -10.43
N SER A 122 1.03 8.48 -11.53
CA SER A 122 -0.42 8.39 -11.73
C SER A 122 -1.06 7.46 -10.71
N VAL A 123 -0.52 6.25 -10.55
CA VAL A 123 -1.04 5.27 -9.59
C VAL A 123 -0.89 5.78 -8.16
N PHE A 124 0.29 6.29 -7.79
CA PHE A 124 0.51 6.82 -6.44
C PHE A 124 -0.48 7.94 -6.10
N THR A 125 -0.71 8.87 -7.04
CA THR A 125 -1.62 10.00 -6.80
C THR A 125 -3.08 9.55 -6.77
N TYR A 126 -3.45 8.60 -7.62
CA TYR A 126 -4.81 8.08 -7.72
C TYR A 126 -5.22 7.26 -6.50
N GLU A 127 -4.31 6.40 -6.03
CA GLU A 127 -4.57 5.49 -4.91
C GLU A 127 -4.41 6.15 -3.54
N LEU A 128 -4.00 7.42 -3.49
CA LEU A 128 -3.87 8.18 -2.27
C LEU A 128 -5.25 8.57 -1.73
N HIS A 129 -5.41 8.48 -0.41
CA HIS A 129 -6.63 8.95 0.24
C HIS A 129 -6.72 10.48 0.12
N GLU A 130 -7.95 11.00 0.02
CA GLU A 130 -8.18 12.43 -0.06
C GLU A 130 -7.63 13.14 1.19
N GLY A 131 -6.77 14.14 0.98
CA GLY A 131 -6.10 14.79 2.10
C GLY A 131 -5.04 15.80 1.68
N PRO A 132 -4.26 16.31 2.65
CA PRO A 132 -3.35 17.42 2.41
C PRO A 132 -2.28 17.16 1.33
N LEU A 133 -1.81 15.90 1.23
CA LEU A 133 -0.86 15.50 0.18
C LEU A 133 -1.57 15.40 -1.18
N PHE A 134 -2.72 14.72 -1.26
CA PHE A 134 -3.52 14.60 -2.48
C PHE A 134 -3.85 15.97 -3.07
N GLU A 135 -4.37 16.88 -2.25
CA GLU A 135 -4.66 18.25 -2.67
C GLU A 135 -3.41 18.97 -3.21
N SER A 136 -2.27 18.75 -2.57
CA SER A 136 -1.04 19.41 -2.96
C SER A 136 -0.50 18.89 -4.30
N LEU A 137 -0.65 17.59 -4.57
CA LEU A 137 -0.30 16.96 -5.85
C LEU A 137 -1.30 17.36 -6.95
N ALA A 138 -2.59 17.47 -6.63
CA ALA A 138 -3.62 17.93 -7.57
C ALA A 138 -3.42 19.40 -7.98
N LYS A 139 -3.04 20.26 -7.03
CA LYS A 139 -2.78 21.70 -7.28
C LYS A 139 -1.51 21.92 -8.11
N LYS A 140 -0.47 21.13 -7.84
CA LYS A 140 0.81 21.21 -8.54
C LYS A 140 1.16 19.82 -9.07
N PRO A 141 0.63 19.42 -10.24
CA PRO A 141 0.93 18.13 -10.82
C PRO A 141 2.44 18.04 -11.08
N VAL A 142 3.00 16.93 -10.63
CA VAL A 142 4.44 16.64 -10.70
C VAL A 142 4.63 15.56 -11.75
N VAL A 143 5.63 15.71 -12.61
CA VAL A 143 5.96 14.70 -13.64
C VAL A 143 7.03 13.73 -13.12
N ASP A 144 7.85 14.19 -12.16
CA ASP A 144 8.91 13.38 -11.57
C ASP A 144 8.47 12.57 -10.34
N TYR A 145 8.73 11.27 -10.34
CA TYR A 145 8.41 10.42 -9.18
C TYR A 145 9.32 10.75 -8.00
N LEU A 146 10.56 11.19 -8.23
CA LEU A 146 11.45 11.64 -7.15
C LEU A 146 10.90 12.88 -6.43
N ASP A 147 10.32 13.82 -7.19
CA ASP A 147 9.65 14.99 -6.62
C ASP A 147 8.40 14.60 -5.82
N VAL A 148 7.62 13.61 -6.29
CA VAL A 148 6.50 13.04 -5.52
C VAL A 148 6.97 12.46 -4.20
N LEU A 149 8.08 11.72 -4.18
CA LEU A 149 8.66 11.16 -2.95
C LEU A 149 9.13 12.26 -1.99
N ALA A 150 9.82 13.29 -2.49
CA ALA A 150 10.27 14.42 -1.67
C ALA A 150 9.10 15.16 -1.02
N GLN A 151 8.02 15.36 -1.78
CA GLN A 151 6.81 15.98 -1.26
C GLN A 151 6.11 15.08 -0.24
N THR A 152 6.02 13.79 -0.51
CA THR A 152 5.47 12.78 0.40
C THR A 152 6.21 12.77 1.74
N GLU A 153 7.56 12.84 1.72
CA GLU A 153 8.38 12.90 2.93
C GLU A 153 8.04 14.12 3.80
N LYS A 154 7.87 15.29 3.18
CA LYS A 154 7.45 16.50 3.88
C LYS A 154 6.12 16.28 4.61
N TYR A 155 5.14 15.66 3.98
CA TYR A 155 3.83 15.40 4.59
C TYR A 155 3.87 14.30 5.65
N MET A 156 4.70 13.26 5.50
CA MET A 156 4.94 12.28 6.57
C MET A 156 5.55 12.94 7.82
N ASN A 157 6.45 13.90 7.65
CA ASN A 157 7.04 14.63 8.76
C ASN A 157 6.02 15.56 9.44
N LEU A 158 5.12 16.18 8.66
CA LEU A 158 4.01 16.94 9.21
C LEU A 158 3.08 16.05 10.02
N GLU A 159 2.64 14.91 9.48
CA GLU A 159 1.79 13.92 10.17
C GLU A 159 2.38 13.51 11.52
N LYS A 160 3.67 13.16 11.56
CA LYS A 160 4.40 12.87 12.81
C LYS A 160 4.39 14.04 13.79
N ALA A 161 4.60 15.27 13.31
CA ALA A 161 4.58 16.46 14.16
C ALA A 161 3.19 16.70 14.77
N TRP A 162 2.12 16.44 14.00
CA TRP A 162 0.74 16.51 14.50
C TRP A 162 0.47 15.45 15.57
N GLN A 163 0.89 14.21 15.35
CA GLN A 163 0.77 13.13 16.33
C GLN A 163 1.44 13.49 17.66
N VAL A 164 2.69 13.99 17.62
CA VAL A 164 3.40 14.43 18.84
C VAL A 164 2.66 15.55 19.56
N ARG A 165 2.11 16.53 18.81
CA ARG A 165 1.33 17.64 19.39
C ARG A 165 0.04 17.15 20.04
N TRP A 166 -0.69 16.25 19.41
CA TRP A 166 -1.91 15.67 19.97
C TRP A 166 -1.61 14.86 21.23
N SER A 167 -0.60 13.99 21.21
CA SER A 167 -0.21 13.21 22.40
C SER A 167 0.22 14.09 23.57
N ARG A 168 0.87 15.24 23.32
CA ARG A 168 1.21 16.21 24.39
C ARG A 168 -0.04 16.87 24.96
N ARG A 169 -0.98 17.27 24.10
CA ARG A 169 -2.23 17.90 24.52
C ARG A 169 -3.08 16.95 25.35
N ASP A 170 -3.17 15.68 24.96
CA ASP A 170 -3.96 14.68 25.68
C ASP A 170 -3.35 14.39 27.05
N LYS A 171 -2.01 14.23 27.14
CA LYS A 171 -1.31 14.09 28.43
C LYS A 171 -1.50 15.32 29.32
N GLN A 172 -1.50 16.53 28.75
CA GLN A 172 -1.71 17.74 29.52
C GLN A 172 -3.15 17.83 30.05
N ARG A 173 -4.14 17.46 29.24
CA ARG A 173 -5.54 17.35 29.67
C ARG A 173 -5.72 16.30 30.76
N GLU A 174 -5.09 15.14 30.62
CA GLU A 174 -5.13 14.08 31.62
C GLU A 174 -4.47 14.52 32.94
N ASN A 175 -3.32 15.21 32.86
CA ASN A 175 -2.66 15.78 34.04
C ASN A 175 -3.49 16.89 34.69
N GLU A 176 -4.15 17.75 33.92
CA GLU A 176 -5.05 18.79 34.44
C GLU A 176 -6.28 18.17 35.12
N LEU A 177 -6.87 17.12 34.53
CA LEU A 177 -7.97 16.35 35.14
C LEU A 177 -7.51 15.64 36.43
N PHE A 178 -6.31 15.06 36.42
CA PHE A 178 -5.72 14.39 37.58
C PHE A 178 -5.42 15.39 38.70
N SER A 179 -4.76 16.51 38.41
CA SER A 179 -4.49 17.59 39.38
C SER A 179 -5.77 18.20 39.94
N SER A 180 -6.80 18.41 39.12
CA SER A 180 -8.09 18.93 39.58
C SER A 180 -8.79 17.96 40.54
N ASN A 181 -8.71 16.65 40.26
CA ASN A 181 -9.25 15.59 41.12
C ASN A 181 -8.45 15.46 42.44
N TRP A 182 -7.13 15.60 42.40
CA TRP A 182 -6.27 15.61 43.59
C TRP A 182 -6.51 16.82 44.50
N ASN A 183 -6.59 18.02 43.92
CA ASN A 183 -6.89 19.25 44.68
C ASN A 183 -8.31 19.26 45.28
N SER A 184 -9.23 18.45 44.75
CA SER A 184 -10.58 18.29 45.32
C SER A 184 -10.63 17.28 46.48
N ARG A 185 -9.54 16.54 46.73
CA ARG A 185 -9.46 15.47 47.74
C ARG A 185 -8.63 15.84 48.98
N GLU A 186 -8.10 17.06 49.09
CA GLU A 186 -7.41 17.49 50.32
C GLU A 186 -8.38 17.54 51.51
N PRO A 187 -8.13 16.77 52.59
CA PRO A 187 -8.89 16.92 53.81
C PRO A 187 -8.55 18.27 54.42
N ARG A 188 -9.57 19.10 54.69
CA ARG A 188 -9.43 20.30 55.52
C ARG A 188 -8.68 19.92 56.79
N GLY A 189 -7.44 20.39 56.92
CA GLY A 189 -6.58 20.08 58.04
C GLY A 189 -7.26 20.40 59.37
N TYR A 190 -7.33 19.41 60.25
CA TYR A 190 -7.52 19.66 61.67
C TYR A 190 -6.17 20.12 62.23
N PHE A 191 -5.92 21.42 62.18
CA PHE A 191 -5.00 22.05 63.12
C PHE A 191 -5.76 22.20 64.45
N ASN A 192 -5.35 21.44 65.45
CA ASN A 192 -5.35 21.81 66.86
C ASN A 192 -4.39 20.88 67.62
#